data_AF-A0A2Z5UTG0-F1
#
_entry.id   AF-A0A2Z5UTG0-F1
#
_cell.length_a   1.000
_cell.length_b   1.000
_cell.length_c   1.000
_cell.angle_alpha   90.00
_cell.angle_beta   90.00
_cell.angle_gamma   90.00
#
_symmetry.space_group_name_H-M   'P 1'
#
loop_
_entity.id
_entity.type
_entity.pdbx_description
1 polymer ?
#
loop_
_entity_poly.entity_id
_entity_poly.type
_entity_poly.pdbx_seq_one_letter_code
_entity_poly.pdbx_strand_id
1 'polypeptide(L)'
;MASFSINNKNDMPEDYINKIKFHSKLPEGSVLIYGVSKGNDRQTGDNFQALVDWIIENKSKVLELKIVLSDLLHRFYVGEEEALLWGKKWEEDNAGSINKLNKAKVAYQLINWKTVIETTAYKQAKLDVNDLYDKDKGFVAVVEGLANSHKHKAGFTAAVNYLLEESAAIASLGQGVLTYPSHELNGALHYTLGKLNCGPIYIGHMLIPPKLRYNPKKNLFQSMFKAMCALDQAGHKSTQAKLSFFMQAIKAHEIAKNDSSLFSEELTTLQERCLNETSSHRGGLEKEVVTSNDNKLTNSTLKRYSV
;
A
#
# COMPACT_ATOMS: atom_id res chain seq x y z
N MET A 1 -7.01 11.37 52.58
CA MET A 1 -7.28 10.98 51.18
C MET A 1 -7.27 12.23 50.32
N ALA A 2 -6.18 12.47 49.60
CA ALA A 2 -6.10 13.56 48.61
C ALA A 2 -6.11 12.91 47.22
N SER A 3 -7.13 13.21 46.42
CA SER A 3 -7.24 12.72 45.05
C SER A 3 -6.34 13.56 44.15
N PHE A 4 -5.36 12.92 43.52
CA PHE A 4 -4.68 13.47 42.37
C PHE A 4 -5.56 13.24 41.15
N SER A 5 -6.19 14.31 40.67
CA SER A 5 -6.80 14.33 39.33
C SER A 5 -5.69 14.58 38.31
N ILE A 6 -5.26 13.52 37.63
CA ILE A 6 -4.40 13.64 36.45
C ILE A 6 -5.31 14.03 35.29
N ASN A 7 -5.26 15.30 34.89
CA ASN A 7 -5.81 15.76 33.64
C ASN A 7 -5.04 15.08 32.49
N ASN A 8 -5.55 13.96 31.98
CA ASN A 8 -5.17 13.40 30.70
C ASN A 8 -5.73 14.27 29.57
N LYS A 9 -5.21 15.49 29.44
CA LYS A 9 -5.22 16.16 28.13
C LYS A 9 -4.06 15.58 27.34
N ASN A 10 -4.41 14.73 26.38
CA ASN A 10 -3.54 14.36 25.27
C ASN A 10 -3.26 15.63 24.43
N ASP A 11 -2.42 16.53 24.95
CA ASP A 11 -1.78 17.55 24.14
C ASP A 11 -0.63 16.84 23.39
N MET A 12 -0.96 16.21 22.26
CA MET A 12 0.05 15.77 21.31
C MET A 12 0.70 17.02 20.71
N PRO A 13 2.04 17.16 20.76
CA PRO A 13 2.75 18.32 20.19
C PRO A 13 2.39 18.56 18.72
N GLU A 14 2.47 19.81 18.26
CA GLU A 14 2.09 20.24 16.90
C GLU A 14 2.94 19.63 15.75
N ASP A 15 4.00 18.86 16.04
CA ASP A 15 4.97 18.34 15.06
C ASP A 15 4.79 16.85 14.66
N TYR A 16 3.56 16.33 14.66
CA TYR A 16 3.26 14.91 14.37
C TYR A 16 2.94 14.60 12.90
N ILE A 17 3.08 15.57 11.99
CA ILE A 17 2.68 15.42 10.58
C ILE A 17 3.80 14.72 9.79
N ASN A 18 3.43 13.75 8.94
CA ASN A 18 4.37 13.13 8.00
C ASN A 18 4.95 14.20 7.05
N LYS A 19 6.20 14.03 6.61
CA LYS A 19 6.80 14.89 5.57
C LYS A 19 6.79 14.19 4.23
N ILE A 20 6.65 14.96 3.15
CA ILE A 20 6.73 14.42 1.79
C ILE A 20 8.15 14.56 1.25
N LYS A 21 8.64 13.49 0.63
CA LYS A 21 9.84 13.52 -0.20
C LYS A 21 9.58 12.84 -1.54
N PHE A 22 9.78 13.57 -2.63
CA PHE A 22 9.72 13.04 -3.99
C PHE A 22 10.98 12.24 -4.31
N HIS A 23 10.84 11.23 -5.18
CA HIS A 23 12.00 10.44 -5.62
C HIS A 23 12.91 11.22 -6.56
N SER A 24 12.33 12.19 -7.29
CA SER A 24 13.05 13.07 -8.20
C SER A 24 12.74 14.54 -7.91
N LYS A 25 13.63 15.44 -8.35
CA LYS A 25 13.39 16.89 -8.24
C LYS A 25 12.20 17.27 -9.12
N LEU A 26 11.21 17.96 -8.53
CA LEU A 26 10.10 18.51 -9.29
C LEU A 26 10.60 19.65 -10.20
N PRO A 27 10.32 19.62 -11.51
CA PRO A 27 10.58 20.76 -12.40
C PRO A 27 9.84 22.02 -11.95
N GLU A 28 10.41 23.21 -12.16
CA GLU A 28 9.71 24.46 -11.84
C GLU A 28 8.53 24.68 -12.79
N GLY A 29 7.44 25.25 -12.26
CA GLY A 29 6.22 25.48 -13.03
C GLY A 29 5.46 24.19 -13.40
N SER A 30 5.63 23.11 -12.65
CA SER A 30 4.97 21.83 -12.94
C SER A 30 3.48 21.88 -12.65
N VAL A 31 2.69 21.30 -13.56
CA VAL A 31 1.33 20.82 -13.25
C VAL A 31 1.48 19.48 -12.54
N LEU A 32 1.22 19.47 -11.24
CA LEU A 32 1.34 18.28 -10.40
C LEU A 32 0.03 17.50 -10.42
N ILE A 33 0.07 16.25 -10.83
CA ILE A 33 -1.09 15.35 -10.88
C ILE A 33 -0.95 14.36 -9.73
N TYR A 34 -1.90 14.36 -8.82
CA TYR A 34 -1.97 13.44 -7.70
C TYR A 34 -3.12 12.46 -7.89
N GLY A 35 -2.81 11.21 -8.22
CA GLY A 35 -3.81 10.15 -8.37
C GLY A 35 -4.18 9.55 -7.02
N VAL A 36 -5.47 9.49 -6.68
CA VAL A 36 -5.99 8.94 -5.41
C VAL A 36 -6.68 7.61 -5.68
N SER A 37 -6.28 6.55 -4.97
CA SER A 37 -6.79 5.19 -5.15
C SER A 37 -7.57 4.68 -3.93
N LYS A 38 -8.66 3.95 -4.15
CA LYS A 38 -9.47 3.36 -3.07
C LYS A 38 -8.66 2.36 -2.27
N GLY A 39 -8.66 2.55 -0.95
CA GLY A 39 -7.99 1.66 -0.01
C GLY A 39 -6.51 1.96 0.22
N ASN A 40 -5.96 3.02 -0.37
CA ASN A 40 -4.62 3.48 -0.02
C ASN A 40 -4.66 4.47 1.16
N ASP A 41 -4.35 3.97 2.36
CA ASP A 41 -4.32 4.73 3.62
C ASP A 41 -3.28 5.87 3.62
N ARG A 42 -2.30 5.82 2.72
CA ARG A 42 -1.33 6.90 2.51
C ARG A 42 -1.91 8.12 1.81
N GLN A 43 -3.18 8.09 1.43
CA GLN A 43 -3.83 9.14 0.63
C GLN A 43 -5.01 9.79 1.35
N THR A 44 -5.15 9.57 2.65
CA THR A 44 -6.24 10.10 3.48
C THR A 44 -5.70 10.80 4.74
N GLY A 45 -6.51 11.67 5.34
CA GLY A 45 -6.25 12.26 6.65
C GLY A 45 -4.89 12.97 6.73
N ASP A 46 -4.13 12.69 7.79
CA ASP A 46 -2.81 13.30 8.06
C ASP A 46 -1.81 13.11 6.90
N ASN A 47 -1.94 12.02 6.13
CA ASN A 47 -1.04 11.75 5.01
C ASN A 47 -1.34 12.64 3.82
N PHE A 48 -2.61 12.85 3.51
CA PHE A 48 -3.00 13.80 2.47
C PHE A 48 -2.73 15.24 2.92
N GLN A 49 -2.95 15.55 4.20
CA GLN A 49 -2.59 16.83 4.79
C GLN A 49 -1.09 17.14 4.60
N ALA A 50 -0.21 16.17 4.84
CA ALA A 50 1.22 16.31 4.59
C ALA A 50 1.56 16.68 3.13
N LEU A 51 0.83 16.13 2.16
CA LEU A 51 0.96 16.50 0.75
C LEU A 51 0.52 17.93 0.50
N VAL A 52 -0.63 18.33 1.04
CA VAL A 52 -1.13 19.70 0.93
C VAL A 52 -0.14 20.70 1.51
N ASP A 53 0.39 20.45 2.71
CA ASP A 53 1.35 21.34 3.36
C ASP A 53 2.63 21.48 2.52
N TRP A 54 3.15 20.36 2.00
CA TRP A 54 4.30 20.39 1.11
C TRP A 54 4.05 21.22 -0.15
N ILE A 55 2.87 21.11 -0.76
CA ILE A 55 2.49 21.87 -1.95
C ILE A 55 2.43 23.36 -1.63
N ILE A 56 1.88 23.74 -0.48
CA ILE A 56 1.81 25.14 -0.04
C ILE A 56 3.22 25.71 0.17
N GLU A 57 4.10 24.96 0.84
CA GLU A 57 5.51 25.33 1.04
C GLU A 57 6.27 25.48 -0.29
N ASN A 58 5.89 24.71 -1.31
CA ASN A 58 6.55 24.67 -2.61
C ASN A 58 5.71 25.32 -3.73
N LYS A 59 4.76 26.18 -3.39
CA LYS A 59 3.79 26.73 -4.36
C LYS A 59 4.41 27.53 -5.51
N SER A 60 5.65 28.01 -5.37
CA SER A 60 6.39 28.65 -6.47
C SER A 60 6.84 27.66 -7.55
N LYS A 61 6.92 26.36 -7.23
CA LYS A 61 7.30 25.29 -8.16
C LYS A 61 6.10 24.58 -8.78
N VAL A 62 4.93 24.67 -8.13
CA VAL A 62 3.70 24.01 -8.53
C VAL A 62 2.79 25.06 -9.19
N LEU A 63 2.63 24.97 -10.50
CA LEU A 63 1.74 25.87 -11.25
C LEU A 63 0.27 25.58 -10.90
N GLU A 64 -0.07 24.29 -10.87
CA GLU A 64 -1.41 23.80 -10.59
C GLU A 64 -1.33 22.39 -9.98
N LEU A 65 -2.22 22.09 -9.03
CA LEU A 65 -2.43 20.74 -8.52
C LEU A 65 -3.70 20.13 -9.12
N LYS A 66 -3.61 19.00 -9.80
CA LYS A 66 -4.75 18.18 -10.23
C LYS A 66 -4.87 16.96 -9.32
N ILE A 67 -5.92 16.90 -8.52
CA ILE A 67 -6.25 15.74 -7.68
C ILE A 67 -7.21 14.87 -8.48
N VAL A 68 -6.76 13.69 -8.92
CA VAL A 68 -7.57 12.78 -9.73
C VAL A 68 -8.06 11.65 -8.83
N LEU A 69 -9.36 11.62 -8.54
CA LEU A 69 -9.98 10.55 -7.77
C LEU A 69 -10.25 9.36 -8.69
N SER A 70 -9.72 8.18 -8.37
CA SER A 70 -10.02 6.94 -9.11
C SER A 70 -11.31 6.28 -8.62
N ASP A 71 -12.29 7.07 -8.20
CA ASP A 71 -13.53 6.61 -7.58
C ASP A 71 -14.29 5.64 -8.48
N LEU A 72 -14.77 6.11 -9.63
CA LEU A 72 -15.55 5.32 -10.57
C LEU A 72 -14.74 4.17 -11.19
N LEU A 73 -13.40 4.22 -11.18
CA LEU A 73 -12.55 3.11 -11.63
C LEU A 73 -12.84 1.83 -10.83
N HIS A 74 -13.12 1.93 -9.54
CA HIS A 74 -13.41 0.78 -8.70
C HIS A 74 -14.76 0.11 -8.98
N ARG A 75 -15.59 0.65 -9.89
CA ARG A 75 -16.85 0.01 -10.31
C ARG A 75 -16.66 -1.40 -10.87
N PHE A 76 -15.49 -1.68 -11.47
CA PHE A 76 -15.15 -3.03 -11.94
C PHE A 76 -15.10 -4.05 -10.79
N TYR A 77 -14.86 -3.60 -9.56
CA TYR A 77 -14.76 -4.49 -8.39
C TYR A 77 -15.99 -4.47 -7.48
N VAL A 78 -16.61 -3.32 -7.29
CA VAL A 78 -17.67 -3.13 -6.28
C VAL A 78 -18.99 -2.60 -6.85
N GLY A 79 -19.08 -2.35 -8.16
CA GLY A 79 -20.22 -1.67 -8.77
C GLY A 79 -20.16 -0.14 -8.66
N GLU A 80 -20.98 0.53 -9.47
CA GLU A 80 -20.92 1.99 -9.65
C GLU A 80 -21.36 2.77 -8.41
N GLU A 81 -22.43 2.33 -7.75
CA GLU A 81 -22.98 3.02 -6.57
C GLU A 81 -21.96 3.09 -5.43
N GLU A 82 -21.34 1.95 -5.07
CA GLU A 82 -20.34 1.90 -4.00
C GLU A 82 -19.05 2.64 -4.37
N ALA A 83 -18.67 2.61 -5.66
CA ALA A 83 -17.52 3.33 -6.17
C ALA A 83 -17.67 4.86 -6.02
N LEU A 84 -18.83 5.40 -6.41
CA LEU A 84 -19.14 6.83 -6.30
C LEU A 84 -19.33 7.28 -4.83
N LEU A 85 -19.94 6.44 -3.99
CA LEU A 85 -20.09 6.73 -2.56
C LEU A 85 -18.73 6.88 -1.87
N TRP A 86 -17.77 6.02 -2.23
CA TRP A 86 -16.40 6.14 -1.73
C TRP A 86 -15.74 7.47 -2.14
N GLY A 87 -15.89 7.88 -3.40
CA GLY A 87 -15.35 9.15 -3.89
C GLY A 87 -15.86 10.33 -3.07
N LYS A 88 -17.18 10.44 -2.93
CA LYS A 88 -17.83 11.49 -2.11
C LYS A 88 -17.33 11.50 -0.67
N LYS A 89 -17.24 10.32 -0.04
CA LYS A 89 -16.74 10.21 1.33
C LYS A 89 -15.28 10.68 1.45
N TRP A 90 -14.43 10.31 0.48
CA TRP A 90 -13.04 10.78 0.48
C TRP A 90 -12.98 12.30 0.37
N GLU A 91 -13.80 12.93 -0.47
CA GLU A 91 -13.87 14.39 -0.59
C GLU A 91 -14.28 15.05 0.73
N GLU A 92 -15.32 14.53 1.38
CA GLU A 92 -15.80 15.01 2.69
C GLU A 92 -14.73 14.88 3.77
N ASP A 93 -14.13 13.70 3.90
CA ASP A 93 -13.11 13.40 4.91
C ASP A 93 -11.84 14.27 4.75
N ASN A 94 -11.56 14.76 3.52
CA ASN A 94 -10.35 15.54 3.20
C ASN A 94 -10.65 17.01 2.88
N ALA A 95 -11.90 17.47 3.01
CA ALA A 95 -12.32 18.83 2.68
C ALA A 95 -11.53 19.90 3.47
N GLY A 96 -11.18 19.61 4.73
CA GLY A 96 -10.36 20.48 5.58
C GLY A 96 -8.97 20.75 4.98
N SER A 97 -8.31 19.71 4.48
CA SER A 97 -7.02 19.80 3.80
C SER A 97 -7.15 20.57 2.49
N ILE A 98 -8.17 20.28 1.68
CA ILE A 98 -8.43 20.99 0.42
C ILE A 98 -8.64 22.49 0.67
N ASN A 99 -9.37 22.86 1.72
CA ASN A 99 -9.60 24.26 2.07
C ASN A 99 -8.30 25.04 2.40
N LYS A 100 -7.24 24.35 2.86
CA LYS A 100 -5.94 25.00 3.07
C LYS A 100 -5.29 25.46 1.75
N LEU A 101 -5.48 24.71 0.65
CA LEU A 101 -5.02 25.12 -0.68
C LEU A 101 -5.68 26.43 -1.11
N ASN A 102 -7.00 26.55 -0.91
CA ASN A 102 -7.76 27.79 -1.18
C ASN A 102 -7.21 28.98 -0.38
N LYS A 103 -7.03 28.81 0.93
CA LYS A 103 -6.47 29.86 1.81
C LYS A 103 -5.06 30.28 1.39
N ALA A 104 -4.25 29.34 0.95
CA ALA A 104 -2.88 29.57 0.48
C ALA A 104 -2.80 30.15 -0.95
N LYS A 105 -3.95 30.27 -1.64
CA LYS A 105 -4.07 30.68 -3.06
C LYS A 105 -3.28 29.76 -4.01
N VAL A 106 -3.33 28.46 -3.75
CA VAL A 106 -2.79 27.44 -4.68
C VAL A 106 -3.87 27.09 -5.69
N ALA A 107 -3.55 27.18 -6.99
CA ALA A 107 -4.45 26.72 -8.04
C ALA A 107 -4.58 25.19 -7.97
N TYR A 108 -5.81 24.68 -7.86
CA TYR A 108 -6.05 23.24 -7.91
C TYR A 108 -7.36 22.88 -8.60
N GLN A 109 -7.44 21.65 -9.07
CA GLN A 109 -8.64 21.01 -9.59
C GLN A 109 -8.84 19.66 -8.89
N LEU A 110 -10.08 19.38 -8.52
CA LEU A 110 -10.52 18.05 -8.12
C LEU A 110 -11.24 17.42 -9.31
N ILE A 111 -10.72 16.31 -9.81
CA ILE A 111 -11.17 15.66 -11.04
C ILE A 111 -11.64 14.26 -10.68
N ASN A 112 -12.94 14.01 -10.86
CA ASN A 112 -13.52 12.69 -10.63
C ASN A 112 -13.30 11.80 -11.85
N TRP A 113 -13.22 10.50 -11.64
CA TRP A 113 -12.81 9.56 -12.68
C TRP A 113 -13.75 9.59 -13.89
N LYS A 114 -15.05 9.81 -13.65
CA LYS A 114 -16.06 9.99 -14.70
C LYS A 114 -15.68 11.09 -15.69
N THR A 115 -15.22 12.23 -15.19
CA THR A 115 -14.82 13.37 -16.02
C THR A 115 -13.62 13.02 -16.90
N VAL A 116 -12.68 12.20 -16.41
CA VAL A 116 -11.53 11.74 -17.19
C VAL A 116 -11.99 10.86 -18.35
N ILE A 117 -12.82 9.85 -18.07
CA ILE A 117 -13.22 8.85 -19.06
C ILE A 117 -14.23 9.37 -20.11
N GLU A 118 -14.82 10.54 -19.89
CA GLU A 118 -15.72 11.18 -20.85
C GLU A 118 -14.96 12.03 -21.89
N THR A 119 -13.68 12.34 -21.66
CA THR A 119 -12.87 13.16 -22.57
C THR A 119 -12.56 12.48 -23.89
N THR A 120 -12.40 13.28 -24.95
CA THR A 120 -11.92 12.79 -26.25
C THR A 120 -10.52 12.20 -26.16
N ALA A 121 -9.64 12.80 -25.34
CA ALA A 121 -8.28 12.31 -25.12
C ALA A 121 -8.29 10.89 -24.51
N TYR A 122 -9.14 10.63 -23.53
CA TYR A 122 -9.32 9.28 -22.98
C TYR A 122 -9.82 8.31 -24.02
N LYS A 123 -10.86 8.66 -24.79
CA LYS A 123 -11.42 7.77 -25.81
C LYS A 123 -10.37 7.34 -26.83
N GLN A 124 -9.50 8.26 -27.25
CA GLN A 124 -8.38 7.93 -28.13
C GLN A 124 -7.35 7.04 -27.42
N ALA A 125 -6.87 7.44 -26.22
CA ALA A 125 -5.90 6.65 -25.45
C ALA A 125 -6.42 5.24 -25.14
N LYS A 126 -7.73 5.07 -24.97
CA LYS A 126 -8.37 3.78 -24.71
C LYS A 126 -8.33 2.86 -25.93
N LEU A 127 -8.49 3.41 -27.14
CA LEU A 127 -8.28 2.64 -28.37
C LEU A 127 -6.83 2.19 -28.49
N ASP A 128 -5.88 3.09 -28.24
CA ASP A 128 -4.45 2.77 -28.35
C ASP A 128 -4.01 1.72 -27.32
N VAL A 129 -4.50 1.81 -26.07
CA VAL A 129 -4.23 0.83 -25.02
C VAL A 129 -4.86 -0.53 -25.32
N ASN A 130 -6.09 -0.54 -25.86
CA ASN A 130 -6.72 -1.80 -26.27
C ASN A 130 -5.96 -2.44 -27.44
N ASP A 131 -5.53 -1.65 -28.43
CA ASP A 131 -4.71 -2.14 -29.55
C ASP A 131 -3.36 -2.71 -29.06
N LEU A 132 -2.75 -2.05 -28.07
CA LEU A 132 -1.54 -2.54 -27.42
C LEU A 132 -1.79 -3.88 -26.72
N TYR A 133 -2.94 -4.05 -26.05
CA TYR A 133 -3.32 -5.30 -25.40
C TYR A 133 -3.60 -6.41 -26.42
N ASP A 134 -4.13 -6.09 -27.59
CA ASP A 134 -4.42 -7.11 -28.60
C ASP A 134 -3.16 -7.57 -29.35
N LYS A 135 -2.16 -6.69 -29.50
CA LYS A 135 -1.00 -6.93 -30.40
C LYS A 135 0.34 -7.12 -29.69
N ASP A 136 0.59 -6.47 -28.56
CA ASP A 136 1.88 -6.53 -27.86
C ASP A 136 1.86 -7.62 -26.77
N LYS A 137 2.48 -8.76 -27.07
CA LYS A 137 2.58 -9.91 -26.15
C LYS A 137 3.20 -9.55 -24.79
N GLY A 138 4.09 -8.55 -24.75
CA GLY A 138 4.71 -8.08 -23.52
C GLY A 138 3.70 -7.33 -22.65
N PHE A 139 2.90 -6.46 -23.25
CA PHE A 139 1.84 -5.76 -22.53
C PHE A 139 0.76 -6.72 -22.03
N VAL A 140 0.36 -7.71 -22.85
CA VAL A 140 -0.55 -8.79 -22.43
C VAL A 140 -0.03 -9.48 -21.19
N ALA A 141 1.22 -9.97 -21.22
CA ALA A 141 1.80 -10.70 -20.10
C ALA A 141 1.82 -9.87 -18.79
N VAL A 142 2.10 -8.57 -18.89
CA VAL A 142 2.07 -7.65 -17.75
C VAL A 142 0.66 -7.48 -17.19
N VAL A 143 -0.32 -7.19 -18.06
CA VAL A 143 -1.72 -6.98 -17.66
C VAL A 143 -2.32 -8.25 -17.08
N GLU A 144 -2.16 -9.39 -17.74
CA GLU A 144 -2.70 -10.67 -17.27
C GLU A 144 -2.00 -11.17 -15.99
N GLY A 145 -0.69 -10.91 -15.84
CA GLY A 145 0.05 -11.20 -14.62
C GLY A 145 -0.52 -10.41 -13.43
N LEU A 146 -0.73 -9.11 -13.59
CA LEU A 146 -1.36 -8.26 -12.57
C LEU A 146 -2.81 -8.68 -12.31
N ALA A 147 -3.60 -8.93 -13.36
CA ALA A 147 -4.99 -9.36 -13.23
C ALA A 147 -5.11 -10.68 -12.45
N ASN A 148 -4.18 -11.63 -12.66
CA ASN A 148 -4.14 -12.87 -11.89
C ASN A 148 -3.93 -12.66 -10.39
N SER A 149 -3.15 -11.65 -9.99
CA SER A 149 -2.95 -11.30 -8.58
C SER A 149 -4.19 -10.66 -7.94
N HIS A 150 -5.03 -10.00 -8.74
CA HIS A 150 -6.22 -9.28 -8.28
C HIS A 150 -7.54 -10.00 -8.52
N LYS A 151 -7.55 -11.14 -9.23
CA LYS A 151 -8.76 -11.87 -9.62
C LYS A 151 -9.66 -12.30 -8.47
N HIS A 152 -9.14 -12.43 -7.25
CA HIS A 152 -9.92 -12.76 -6.06
C HIS A 152 -10.90 -11.65 -5.65
N LYS A 153 -10.73 -10.41 -6.15
CA LYS A 153 -11.58 -9.27 -5.82
C LYS A 153 -12.92 -9.29 -6.57
N ALA A 154 -12.89 -9.52 -7.89
CA ALA A 154 -14.10 -9.54 -8.72
C ALA A 154 -13.96 -10.36 -10.03
N GLY A 155 -12.98 -11.26 -10.10
CA GLY A 155 -12.68 -12.05 -11.29
C GLY A 155 -11.58 -11.44 -12.16
N PHE A 156 -11.06 -12.28 -13.07
CA PHE A 156 -9.94 -11.94 -13.95
C PHE A 156 -10.31 -10.85 -14.96
N THR A 157 -11.44 -11.01 -15.68
CA THR A 157 -11.89 -10.05 -16.69
C THR A 157 -12.12 -8.66 -16.12
N ALA A 158 -12.70 -8.57 -14.92
CA ALA A 158 -12.87 -7.30 -14.22
C ALA A 158 -11.53 -6.62 -13.91
N ALA A 159 -10.54 -7.39 -13.44
CA ALA A 159 -9.19 -6.88 -13.18
C ALA A 159 -8.47 -6.43 -14.46
N VAL A 160 -8.62 -7.14 -15.57
CA VAL A 160 -8.10 -6.71 -16.88
C VAL A 160 -8.74 -5.38 -17.30
N ASN A 161 -10.07 -5.28 -17.27
CA ASN A 161 -10.78 -4.06 -17.64
C ASN A 161 -10.38 -2.86 -16.77
N TYR A 162 -10.22 -3.07 -15.47
CA TYR A 162 -9.70 -2.08 -14.54
C TYR A 162 -8.32 -1.57 -14.98
N LEU A 163 -7.37 -2.47 -15.22
CA LEU A 163 -5.99 -2.12 -15.57
C LEU A 163 -5.90 -1.40 -16.92
N LEU A 164 -6.70 -1.83 -17.91
CA LEU A 164 -6.72 -1.20 -19.22
C LEU A 164 -7.38 0.19 -19.20
N GLU A 165 -8.42 0.39 -18.37
CA GLU A 165 -9.01 1.72 -18.19
C GLU A 165 -8.07 2.65 -17.41
N GLU A 166 -7.45 2.17 -16.33
CA GLU A 166 -6.46 2.93 -15.56
C GLU A 166 -5.31 3.41 -16.45
N SER A 167 -4.80 2.51 -17.29
CA SER A 167 -3.74 2.81 -18.26
C SER A 167 -4.13 3.89 -19.25
N ALA A 168 -5.31 3.77 -19.85
CA ALA A 168 -5.82 4.77 -20.79
C ALA A 168 -6.10 6.11 -20.12
N ALA A 169 -6.69 6.11 -18.93
CA ALA A 169 -7.00 7.31 -18.17
C ALA A 169 -5.73 8.09 -17.83
N ILE A 170 -4.72 7.44 -17.25
CA ILE A 170 -3.45 8.09 -16.90
C ILE A 170 -2.72 8.60 -18.15
N ALA A 171 -2.67 7.81 -19.22
CA ALA A 171 -2.09 8.23 -20.50
C ALA A 171 -2.79 9.49 -21.07
N SER A 172 -4.10 9.62 -20.87
CA SER A 172 -4.91 10.73 -21.39
C SER A 172 -4.79 12.05 -20.62
N LEU A 173 -4.20 12.05 -19.42
CA LEU A 173 -4.09 13.27 -18.59
C LEU A 173 -3.14 14.34 -19.19
N GLY A 174 -2.43 14.00 -20.26
CA GLY A 174 -1.58 14.93 -21.00
C GLY A 174 -0.27 15.25 -20.29
N GLN A 175 0.33 16.40 -20.62
CA GLN A 175 1.58 16.84 -20.02
C GLN A 175 1.38 17.25 -18.55
N GLY A 176 2.27 16.75 -17.70
CA GLY A 176 2.26 17.03 -16.28
C GLY A 176 3.20 16.07 -15.55
N VAL A 177 3.20 16.19 -14.24
CA VAL A 177 4.02 15.35 -13.36
C VAL A 177 3.11 14.53 -12.46
N LEU A 178 3.06 13.21 -12.67
CA LEU A 178 2.29 12.29 -11.86
C LEU A 178 3.03 11.93 -10.58
N THR A 179 2.34 12.02 -9.46
CA THR A 179 2.83 11.59 -8.16
C THR A 179 1.81 10.71 -7.43
N TYR A 180 2.34 9.75 -6.68
CA TYR A 180 1.58 8.72 -5.94
C TYR A 180 2.48 8.20 -4.80
N PRO A 181 1.94 7.82 -3.62
CA PRO A 181 2.73 7.39 -2.46
C PRO A 181 3.30 5.96 -2.60
N SER A 182 3.98 5.71 -3.71
CA SER A 182 4.69 4.48 -4.07
C SER A 182 6.02 4.87 -4.70
N HIS A 183 6.98 3.93 -4.69
CA HIS A 183 8.23 4.06 -5.41
C HIS A 183 8.04 3.82 -6.91
N GLU A 184 7.10 2.96 -7.28
CA GLU A 184 6.85 2.54 -8.66
C GLU A 184 5.36 2.59 -8.98
N LEU A 185 5.05 2.92 -10.24
CA LEU A 185 3.73 2.68 -10.82
C LEU A 185 3.51 1.17 -10.96
N ASN A 186 2.24 0.77 -11.06
CA ASN A 186 1.97 -0.60 -11.48
C ASN A 186 2.56 -0.87 -12.88
N GLY A 187 2.88 -2.13 -13.15
CA GLY A 187 3.56 -2.51 -14.39
C GLY A 187 2.79 -2.11 -15.66
N ALA A 188 1.45 -2.17 -15.63
CA ALA A 188 0.62 -1.82 -16.79
C ALA A 188 0.73 -0.32 -17.14
N LEU A 189 0.68 0.56 -16.12
CA LEU A 189 0.87 2.00 -16.30
C LEU A 189 2.26 2.31 -16.85
N HIS A 190 3.31 1.73 -16.25
CA HIS A 190 4.68 1.98 -16.69
C HIS A 190 4.88 1.54 -18.15
N TYR A 191 4.37 0.35 -18.52
CA TYR A 191 4.46 -0.18 -19.87
C TYR A 191 3.71 0.71 -20.88
N THR A 192 2.51 1.16 -20.51
CA THR A 192 1.68 2.02 -21.36
C THR A 192 2.36 3.35 -21.67
N LEU A 193 2.80 4.08 -20.65
CA LEU A 193 3.43 5.39 -20.82
C LEU A 193 4.75 5.27 -21.61
N GLY A 194 5.52 4.21 -21.38
CA GLY A 194 6.77 3.95 -22.09
C GLY A 194 6.57 3.57 -23.56
N LYS A 195 5.61 2.69 -23.87
CA LYS A 195 5.37 2.22 -25.25
C LYS A 195 4.66 3.24 -26.12
N LEU A 196 3.66 3.90 -25.57
CA LEU A 196 2.89 4.92 -26.29
C LEU A 196 3.58 6.30 -26.26
N ASN A 197 4.64 6.45 -25.46
CA ASN A 197 5.40 7.70 -25.29
C ASN A 197 4.47 8.90 -25.03
N CYS A 198 3.54 8.72 -24.09
CA CYS A 198 2.45 9.65 -23.83
C CYS A 198 2.21 9.83 -22.32
N GLY A 199 1.34 10.80 -21.99
CA GLY A 199 0.92 11.07 -20.62
C GLY A 199 1.96 11.79 -19.75
N PRO A 200 1.74 11.79 -18.42
CA PRO A 200 2.57 12.54 -17.48
C PRO A 200 3.85 11.80 -17.11
N ILE A 201 4.86 12.55 -16.66
CA ILE A 201 6.11 12.01 -16.12
C ILE A 201 5.87 11.58 -14.67
N TYR A 202 6.20 10.33 -14.33
CA TYR A 202 6.08 9.84 -12.95
C TYR A 202 7.31 10.19 -12.10
N ILE A 203 7.09 10.78 -10.92
CA ILE A 203 8.17 11.07 -9.96
C ILE A 203 7.96 10.47 -8.57
N GLY A 204 6.80 9.83 -8.32
CA GLY A 204 6.39 9.22 -7.05
C GLY A 204 6.63 10.08 -5.80
N HIS A 205 6.25 9.60 -4.62
CA HIS A 205 6.71 10.18 -3.37
C HIS A 205 6.63 9.20 -2.21
N MET A 206 7.33 9.54 -1.12
CA MET A 206 7.29 8.82 0.14
C MET A 206 6.82 9.73 1.27
N LEU A 207 6.10 9.14 2.21
CA LEU A 207 5.80 9.72 3.51
C LEU A 207 6.93 9.40 4.48
N ILE A 208 7.57 10.44 4.99
CA ILE A 208 8.62 10.37 5.99
C ILE A 208 7.96 10.66 7.35
N PRO A 209 7.88 9.67 8.25
CA PRO A 209 7.38 9.94 9.59
C PRO A 209 8.29 10.91 10.32
N PRO A 210 7.75 11.78 11.20
CA PRO A 210 8.57 12.68 12.00
C PRO A 210 9.61 11.88 12.78
N LYS A 211 10.81 12.45 12.99
CA LYS A 211 11.96 11.77 13.64
C LYS A 211 11.60 11.14 14.99
N LEU A 212 10.60 11.67 15.69
CA LEU A 212 10.08 11.17 16.96
C LEU A 212 9.27 9.86 16.86
N ARG A 213 8.83 9.45 15.66
CA ARG A 213 8.26 8.10 15.41
C ARG A 213 9.33 7.03 15.18
N TYR A 214 10.61 7.40 15.03
CA TYR A 214 11.69 6.42 15.02
C TYR A 214 11.90 5.91 16.45
N ASN A 215 11.10 4.91 16.83
CA ASN A 215 11.43 4.05 17.94
C ASN A 215 12.34 2.93 17.39
N PRO A 216 13.67 3.04 17.57
CA PRO A 216 14.60 2.02 17.06
C PRO A 216 14.25 0.62 17.55
N LYS A 217 13.69 0.50 18.77
CA LYS A 217 13.23 -0.77 19.33
C LYS A 217 12.06 -1.34 18.51
N LYS A 218 11.00 -0.55 18.29
CA LYS A 218 9.80 -0.98 17.53
C LYS A 218 10.14 -1.35 16.08
N ASN A 219 11.01 -0.58 15.43
CA ASN A 219 11.43 -0.86 14.05
C ASN A 219 12.32 -2.11 13.96
N LEU A 220 13.19 -2.34 14.93
CA LEU A 220 13.97 -3.57 15.03
C LEU A 220 13.05 -4.78 15.19
N PHE A 221 12.09 -4.74 16.13
CA PHE A 221 11.11 -5.81 16.33
C PHE A 221 10.28 -6.10 15.08
N GLN A 222 9.78 -5.07 14.40
CA GLN A 222 9.02 -5.26 13.16
C GLN A 222 9.87 -5.84 12.03
N SER A 223 11.12 -5.41 11.91
CA SER A 223 12.04 -5.93 10.89
C SER A 223 12.41 -7.39 11.15
N MET A 224 12.66 -7.74 12.41
CA MET A 224 12.92 -9.12 12.84
C MET A 224 11.70 -10.00 12.61
N PHE A 225 10.50 -9.54 12.99
CA PHE A 225 9.26 -10.28 12.75
C PHE A 225 9.03 -10.56 11.26
N LYS A 226 9.19 -9.54 10.40
CA LYS A 226 9.09 -9.71 8.95
C LYS A 226 10.13 -10.70 8.41
N ALA A 227 11.35 -10.68 8.92
CA ALA A 227 12.38 -11.65 8.56
C ALA A 227 11.99 -13.09 8.97
N MET A 228 11.41 -13.28 10.16
CA MET A 228 10.92 -14.59 10.59
C MET A 228 9.77 -15.10 9.72
N CYS A 229 8.82 -14.23 9.36
CA CYS A 229 7.72 -14.57 8.45
C CYS A 229 8.24 -14.95 7.06
N ALA A 230 9.23 -14.21 6.53
CA ALA A 230 9.85 -14.53 5.24
C ALA A 230 10.58 -15.88 5.27
N LEU A 231 11.28 -16.20 6.37
CA LEU A 231 11.91 -17.52 6.56
C LEU A 231 10.88 -18.66 6.61
N ASP A 232 9.72 -18.42 7.23
CA ASP A 232 8.63 -19.39 7.27
C ASP A 232 8.04 -19.64 5.87
N GLN A 233 7.81 -18.55 5.12
CA GLN A 233 7.38 -18.61 3.71
C GLN A 233 8.40 -19.30 2.80
N ALA A 234 9.70 -19.19 3.10
CA ALA A 234 10.78 -19.88 2.40
C ALA A 234 10.92 -21.37 2.80
N GLY A 235 10.06 -21.88 3.68
CA GLY A 235 10.05 -23.30 4.08
C GLY A 235 11.05 -23.66 5.17
N HIS A 236 11.69 -22.68 5.83
CA HIS A 236 12.53 -22.94 7.00
C HIS A 236 11.64 -23.23 8.21
N LYS A 237 11.44 -24.51 8.52
CA LYS A 237 10.54 -24.98 9.61
C LYS A 237 11.19 -25.03 11.00
N SER A 238 12.50 -24.79 11.12
CA SER A 238 13.19 -24.87 12.41
C SER A 238 12.88 -23.64 13.28
N THR A 239 11.93 -23.80 14.19
CA THR A 239 11.56 -22.81 15.22
C THR A 239 12.79 -22.39 16.05
N GLN A 240 13.69 -23.33 16.36
CA GLN A 240 14.89 -23.07 17.15
C GLN A 240 15.93 -22.21 16.42
N ALA A 241 16.07 -22.35 15.10
CA ALA A 241 16.92 -21.48 14.30
C ALA A 241 16.39 -20.04 14.23
N LYS A 242 15.06 -19.88 14.10
CA LYS A 242 14.40 -18.56 14.10
C LYS A 242 14.55 -17.85 15.46
N LEU A 243 14.36 -18.57 16.56
CA LEU A 243 14.60 -18.07 17.92
C LEU A 243 16.06 -17.69 18.15
N SER A 244 17.00 -18.51 17.66
CA SER A 244 18.43 -18.22 17.78
C SER A 244 18.83 -16.96 17.00
N PHE A 245 18.31 -16.80 15.79
CA PHE A 245 18.50 -15.59 14.99
C PHE A 245 17.93 -14.34 15.67
N PHE A 246 16.71 -14.44 16.20
CA PHE A 246 16.07 -13.35 16.95
C PHE A 246 16.90 -12.94 18.17
N MET A 247 17.34 -13.91 18.98
CA MET A 247 18.19 -13.65 20.15
C MET A 247 19.54 -13.03 19.78
N GLN A 248 20.18 -13.49 18.70
CA GLN A 248 21.45 -12.94 18.24
C GLN A 248 21.31 -11.51 17.71
N ALA A 249 20.24 -11.22 16.98
CA ALA A 249 19.94 -9.88 16.47
C ALA A 249 19.66 -8.87 17.60
N ILE A 250 18.94 -9.30 18.65
CA ILE A 250 18.71 -8.49 19.86
C ILE A 250 20.02 -8.29 20.63
N LYS A 251 20.78 -9.36 20.88
CA LYS A 251 22.05 -9.28 21.61
C LYS A 251 23.06 -8.37 20.90
N ALA A 252 23.12 -8.40 19.57
CA ALA A 252 23.94 -7.47 18.79
C ALA A 252 23.49 -6.00 18.96
N HIS A 253 22.19 -5.74 19.09
CA HIS A 253 21.65 -4.41 19.36
C HIS A 253 21.93 -3.93 20.80
N GLU A 254 21.86 -4.83 21.79
CA GLU A 254 22.11 -4.53 23.20
C GLU A 254 23.59 -4.29 23.50
N ILE A 255 24.50 -5.07 22.88
CA ILE A 255 25.96 -4.86 22.99
C ILE A 255 26.34 -3.46 22.48
N ALA A 256 25.64 -2.93 21.47
CA ALA A 256 25.86 -1.58 20.97
C ALA A 256 25.36 -0.47 21.92
N LYS A 257 24.58 -0.81 22.97
CA LYS A 257 23.94 0.17 23.87
C LYS A 257 24.26 0.04 25.35
N ASN A 258 25.04 -0.96 25.77
CA ASN A 258 25.55 -1.09 27.15
C ASN A 258 24.47 -1.14 28.25
N ASP A 259 23.30 -1.73 27.97
CA ASP A 259 22.20 -1.80 28.93
C ASP A 259 21.50 -3.17 28.85
N SER A 260 21.72 -4.02 29.86
CA SER A 260 21.43 -5.47 29.81
C SER A 260 20.21 -5.91 30.63
N SER A 261 19.47 -5.00 31.26
CA SER A 261 18.43 -5.34 32.24
C SER A 261 17.00 -5.31 31.71
N LEU A 262 16.77 -4.69 30.55
CA LEU A 262 15.42 -4.29 30.13
C LEU A 262 14.62 -5.34 29.35
N PHE A 263 15.24 -6.42 28.86
CA PHE A 263 14.64 -7.30 27.86
C PHE A 263 14.40 -8.75 28.30
N SER A 264 14.67 -9.12 29.56
CA SER A 264 14.36 -10.48 30.05
C SER A 264 12.85 -10.76 30.08
N GLU A 265 12.03 -9.76 30.42
CA GLU A 265 10.56 -9.90 30.50
C GLU A 265 9.90 -10.08 29.13
N GLU A 266 10.29 -9.29 28.12
CA GLU A 266 9.75 -9.42 26.76
C GLU A 266 10.19 -10.72 26.08
N LEU A 267 11.41 -11.20 26.37
CA LEU A 267 11.91 -12.49 25.90
C LEU A 267 11.13 -13.66 26.51
N THR A 268 10.81 -13.58 27.80
CA THR A 268 9.98 -14.57 28.51
C THR A 268 8.57 -14.60 27.92
N THR A 269 7.98 -13.44 27.67
CA THR A 269 6.64 -13.31 27.05
C THR A 269 6.59 -13.88 25.62
N LEU A 270 7.64 -13.67 24.83
CA LEU A 270 7.73 -14.20 23.47
C LEU A 270 7.95 -15.72 23.46
N GLN A 271 8.80 -16.22 24.37
CA GLN A 271 9.00 -17.66 24.58
C GLN A 271 7.70 -18.36 24.98
N GLU A 272 6.92 -17.78 25.89
CA GLU A 272 5.61 -18.29 26.30
C GLU A 272 4.59 -18.31 25.15
N ARG A 273 4.57 -17.27 24.30
CA ARG A 273 3.69 -17.24 23.12
C ARG A 273 4.07 -18.29 22.07
N CYS A 274 5.35 -18.44 21.78
CA CYS A 274 5.82 -19.48 20.86
C CYS A 274 5.57 -20.90 21.42
N LEU A 275 5.74 -21.10 22.73
CA LEU A 275 5.44 -22.38 23.39
C LEU A 275 3.94 -22.72 23.35
N ASN A 276 3.08 -21.73 23.59
CA ASN A 276 1.62 -21.89 23.52
C ASN A 276 1.11 -22.18 22.10
N GLU A 277 1.75 -21.62 21.07
CA GLU A 277 1.43 -21.95 19.68
C GLU A 277 1.85 -23.41 19.34
N THR A 278 3.01 -23.87 19.82
CA THR A 278 3.43 -25.28 19.64
C THR A 278 2.61 -26.30 20.44
N SER A 279 2.05 -25.95 21.61
CA SER A 279 1.19 -26.85 22.39
C SER A 279 -0.24 -26.93 21.82
N SER A 280 -0.75 -25.84 21.22
CA SER A 280 -2.03 -25.85 20.49
C SER A 280 -2.02 -26.80 19.28
N HIS A 281 -0.87 -26.97 18.64
CA HIS A 281 -0.68 -27.88 17.50
C HIS A 281 -0.43 -29.34 17.93
N ARG A 282 -0.01 -29.61 19.18
CA ARG A 282 0.02 -30.98 19.73
C ARG A 282 -1.35 -31.47 20.19
N GLY A 283 -2.18 -30.60 20.77
CA GLY A 283 -3.54 -30.95 21.21
C GLY A 283 -4.53 -31.26 20.08
N GLY A 284 -4.26 -30.77 18.86
CA GLY A 284 -5.01 -31.14 17.65
C GLY A 284 -4.63 -32.50 17.08
N LEU A 285 -3.34 -32.85 17.11
CA LEU A 285 -2.83 -34.13 16.61
C LEU A 285 -3.17 -35.31 17.52
N GLU A 286 -3.27 -35.12 18.85
CA GLU A 286 -3.68 -36.20 19.76
C GLU A 286 -5.20 -36.48 19.72
N LYS A 287 -6.02 -35.54 19.24
CA LYS A 287 -7.46 -35.77 19.02
C LYS A 287 -7.78 -36.48 17.70
N GLU A 288 -6.93 -36.37 16.68
CA GLU A 288 -7.10 -37.08 15.41
C GLU A 288 -6.57 -38.52 15.43
N VAL A 289 -5.72 -38.90 16.39
CA VAL A 289 -5.20 -40.28 16.51
C VAL A 289 -6.14 -41.20 17.32
N VAL A 290 -7.10 -40.67 18.08
CA VAL A 290 -8.02 -41.48 18.90
C VAL A 290 -9.33 -41.83 18.17
N THR A 291 -9.62 -41.24 17.00
CA THR A 291 -10.87 -41.48 16.25
C THR A 291 -10.72 -42.27 14.95
N SER A 292 -9.55 -42.88 14.67
CA SER A 292 -9.40 -43.80 13.54
C SER A 292 -9.02 -45.22 13.97
N ASN A 293 -9.89 -45.86 14.73
CA ASN A 293 -10.04 -47.31 14.69
C ASN A 293 -11.49 -47.61 14.33
N ASP A 294 -11.80 -47.52 13.03
CA ASP A 294 -12.74 -48.48 12.44
C ASP A 294 -12.58 -48.55 10.92
N ASN A 295 -12.50 -49.80 10.47
CA ASN A 295 -12.25 -50.23 9.10
C ASN A 295 -13.29 -49.69 8.11
N LYS A 296 -12.81 -49.09 7.01
CA LYS A 296 -13.14 -49.53 5.63
C LYS A 296 -12.33 -48.77 4.59
N LEU A 297 -11.64 -49.54 3.76
CA LEU A 297 -11.09 -49.14 2.46
C LEU A 297 -12.13 -48.41 1.61
N THR A 298 -11.70 -47.42 0.83
CA THR A 298 -11.72 -47.51 -0.64
C THR A 298 -10.72 -46.56 -1.29
N ASN A 299 -10.04 -47.10 -2.29
CA ASN A 299 -9.03 -46.48 -3.14
C ASN A 299 -9.55 -45.25 -3.91
N SER A 300 -8.84 -44.14 -3.79
CA SER A 300 -8.46 -43.18 -4.85
C SER A 300 -8.00 -41.92 -4.12
N THR A 301 -6.73 -41.56 -4.08
CA THR A 301 -6.11 -40.79 -5.17
C THR A 301 -4.66 -40.56 -4.74
N LEU A 302 -3.76 -41.48 -5.08
CA LEU A 302 -2.32 -41.26 -4.99
C LEU A 302 -1.73 -41.62 -6.36
N LYS A 303 -1.63 -40.61 -7.23
CA LYS A 303 -0.70 -40.65 -8.36
C LYS A 303 -0.32 -39.22 -8.76
N ARG A 304 1.01 -39.02 -8.81
CA ARG A 304 1.77 -37.88 -9.35
C ARG A 304 1.85 -36.72 -8.34
N TYR A 305 3.02 -36.37 -7.79
CA TYR A 305 4.28 -36.13 -8.50
C TYR A 305 5.51 -36.74 -7.78
N SER A 306 6.31 -37.46 -8.56
CA SER A 306 7.75 -37.63 -8.35
C SER A 306 8.41 -37.35 -9.69
N VAL A 307 9.56 -36.66 -9.62
CA VAL A 307 10.36 -36.00 -10.68
C VAL A 307 9.83 -34.64 -11.11
#